data_AF-A0A9P7D0Q4-F1
#
_entry.id   AF-A0A9P7D0Q4-F1
#
_cell.length_a   1.000
_cell.length_b   1.000
_cell.length_c   1.000
_cell.angle_alpha   90.00
_cell.angle_beta   90.00
_cell.angle_gamma   90.00
#
_symmetry.space_group_name_H-M   'P 1'
#
loop_
_entity.id
_entity.type
_entity.pdbx_description
1 polymer ?
#
loop_
_entity_poly.entity_id
_entity_poly.type
_entity_poly.pdbx_seq_one_letter_code
_entity_poly.pdbx_strand_id
1 'polypeptide(L)'
;MDITLPKASLLALFLETLFYGVFFTLYWLTLVVLLKKCGIQRNLLIPVATLLLCIATTHLIIDLIRALEAFVSSAHTIGADAYYSNLASPLELAKTALYVTQPFIADAVLVWRCYVSNNRSLLVGIPGCIVLLTNAATGYYVVWSLSEAGIGSTVYTIAPGLITTFYTLTMLINVICTTLISWRIYRSRRSISDGPAALLPVLIVMVESGALYAISVLALLLAFLTGSNGQYPAMDIAPPIVGIIFCLVILQVHFHVGNNP
;
A
#
# COMPACT_ATOMS: atom_id res chain seq x y z
N MET A 1 19.14 -21.17 1.54
CA MET A 1 18.30 -22.13 0.79
C MET A 1 17.20 -21.30 0.18
N ASP A 2 17.32 -21.02 -1.12
CA ASP A 2 16.38 -20.12 -1.79
C ASP A 2 15.05 -20.82 -2.00
N ILE A 3 13.96 -20.10 -1.71
CA ILE A 3 12.60 -20.59 -1.92
C ILE A 3 12.38 -20.65 -3.43
N THR A 4 11.97 -21.80 -3.98
CA THR A 4 11.61 -21.94 -5.40
C THR A 4 10.39 -21.06 -5.74
N LEU A 5 10.32 -20.50 -6.95
CA LEU A 5 9.23 -19.60 -7.37
C LEU A 5 7.82 -20.15 -7.06
N PRO A 6 7.48 -21.43 -7.38
CA PRO A 6 6.15 -21.96 -7.10
C PRO A 6 5.82 -22.01 -5.60
N LYS A 7 6.79 -22.38 -4.75
CA LYS A 7 6.61 -22.37 -3.30
C LYS A 7 6.43 -20.95 -2.77
N ALA A 8 7.18 -19.99 -3.31
CA ALA A 8 7.03 -18.58 -2.97
C ALA A 8 5.62 -18.08 -3.35
N SER A 9 5.13 -18.39 -4.55
CA SER A 9 3.79 -17.98 -5.01
C SER A 9 2.66 -18.60 -4.18
N LEU A 10 2.75 -19.86 -3.76
CA LEU A 10 1.75 -20.47 -2.87
C LEU A 10 1.76 -19.83 -1.47
N LEU A 11 2.95 -19.57 -0.92
CA LEU A 11 3.10 -18.88 0.35
C LEU A 11 2.54 -17.45 0.25
N ALA A 12 2.79 -16.77 -0.86
CA ALA A 12 2.29 -15.45 -1.17
C ALA A 12 0.76 -15.41 -1.14
N LEU A 13 0.11 -16.29 -1.92
CA LEU A 13 -1.35 -16.39 -1.95
C LEU A 13 -1.93 -16.69 -0.56
N PHE A 14 -1.34 -17.61 0.19
CA PHE A 14 -1.80 -17.92 1.55
C PHE A 14 -1.72 -16.70 2.46
N LEU A 15 -0.59 -16.00 2.49
CA LEU A 15 -0.44 -14.81 3.33
C LEU A 15 -1.34 -13.66 2.84
N GLU A 16 -1.44 -13.44 1.54
CA GLU A 16 -2.33 -12.44 0.97
C GLU A 16 -3.78 -12.66 1.38
N THR A 17 -4.30 -13.90 1.32
CA THR A 17 -5.67 -14.20 1.77
C THR A 17 -5.89 -13.87 3.25
N LEU A 18 -4.91 -14.13 4.13
CA LEU A 18 -4.99 -13.81 5.56
C LEU A 18 -5.08 -12.30 5.77
N PHE A 19 -4.16 -11.54 5.18
CA PHE A 19 -4.16 -10.08 5.31
C PHE A 19 -5.37 -9.44 4.61
N TYR A 20 -5.82 -9.98 3.49
CA TYR A 20 -7.07 -9.57 2.84
C TYR A 20 -8.27 -9.78 3.76
N GLY A 21 -8.36 -10.90 4.48
CA GLY A 21 -9.41 -11.12 5.48
C GLY A 21 -9.41 -10.05 6.58
N VAL A 22 -8.23 -9.70 7.09
CA VAL A 22 -8.08 -8.60 8.06
C VAL A 22 -8.51 -7.26 7.44
N PHE A 23 -8.10 -6.96 6.21
CA PHE A 23 -8.50 -5.75 5.52
C PHE A 23 -10.03 -5.68 5.32
N PHE A 24 -10.65 -6.78 4.88
CA PHE A 24 -12.08 -6.88 4.65
C PHE A 24 -12.88 -6.61 5.93
N THR A 25 -12.46 -7.20 7.06
CA THR A 25 -13.12 -6.96 8.36
C THR A 25 -12.97 -5.51 8.83
N LEU A 26 -11.76 -4.92 8.73
CA LEU A 26 -11.52 -3.52 9.07
C LEU A 26 -12.28 -2.55 8.16
N TYR A 27 -12.43 -2.88 6.88
CA TYR A 27 -13.22 -2.11 5.94
C TYR A 27 -14.68 -2.00 6.39
N TRP A 28 -15.32 -3.11 6.79
CA TRP A 28 -16.70 -3.07 7.27
C TRP A 28 -16.87 -2.26 8.55
N LEU A 29 -15.94 -2.39 9.49
CA LEU A 29 -15.91 -1.55 10.70
C LEU A 29 -15.78 -0.07 10.34
N THR A 30 -14.88 0.26 9.42
CA THR A 30 -14.65 1.62 8.93
C THR A 30 -15.90 2.17 8.25
N LEU A 31 -16.58 1.35 7.45
CA LEU A 31 -17.81 1.73 6.76
C LEU A 31 -18.92 2.09 7.76
N VAL A 32 -19.17 1.24 8.77
CA VAL A 32 -20.18 1.51 9.81
C VAL A 32 -19.87 2.82 10.56
N VAL A 33 -18.60 3.07 10.87
CA VAL A 33 -18.17 4.32 11.52
C VAL A 33 -18.38 5.53 10.61
N LEU A 34 -18.05 5.42 9.32
CA LEU A 34 -18.16 6.53 8.37
C LEU A 34 -19.60 6.86 7.99
N LEU A 35 -20.49 5.86 7.96
CA LEU A 35 -21.91 6.06 7.73
C LEU A 35 -22.58 6.88 8.84
N LYS A 36 -22.06 6.80 10.07
CA LYS A 36 -22.50 7.64 11.20
C LYS A 36 -21.98 9.08 11.12
N LYS A 37 -21.02 9.40 10.24
CA LYS A 37 -20.47 10.74 10.05
C LYS A 37 -21.22 11.49 8.94
N CYS A 38 -21.15 12.83 8.99
CA CYS A 38 -21.70 13.71 7.97
C CYS A 38 -20.59 14.56 7.31
N GLY A 39 -20.81 14.97 6.07
CA GLY A 39 -19.95 15.92 5.34
C GLY A 39 -18.84 15.29 4.49
N ILE A 40 -17.84 16.10 4.15
CA ILE A 40 -16.76 15.78 3.20
C ILE A 40 -15.98 14.52 3.56
N GLN A 41 -15.78 14.25 4.86
CA GLN A 41 -15.05 13.06 5.29
C GLN A 41 -15.75 11.76 4.86
N ARG A 42 -17.08 11.68 4.96
CA ARG A 42 -17.85 10.52 4.51
C ARG A 42 -17.79 10.39 2.99
N ASN A 43 -18.11 11.49 2.30
CA ASN A 43 -18.27 11.49 0.85
C ASN A 43 -16.95 11.24 0.10
N LEU A 44 -15.80 11.50 0.72
CA LEU A 44 -14.48 11.21 0.14
C LEU A 44 -13.92 9.86 0.61
N LEU A 45 -13.98 9.55 1.92
CA LEU A 45 -13.26 8.39 2.46
C LEU A 45 -13.98 7.06 2.19
N ILE A 46 -15.31 7.04 2.05
CA ILE A 46 -16.03 5.80 1.68
C ILE A 46 -15.63 5.36 0.27
N PRO A 47 -15.74 6.20 -0.78
CA PRO A 47 -15.33 5.81 -2.14
C PRO A 47 -13.88 5.34 -2.23
N VAL A 48 -12.97 6.00 -1.51
CA VAL A 48 -11.56 5.58 -1.47
C VAL A 48 -11.40 4.22 -0.79
N ALA A 49 -12.02 4.01 0.37
CA ALA A 49 -11.95 2.72 1.07
C ALA A 49 -12.51 1.59 0.20
N THR A 50 -13.64 1.82 -0.47
CA THR A 50 -14.23 0.84 -1.40
C THR A 50 -13.30 0.57 -2.57
N LEU A 51 -12.66 1.61 -3.13
CA LEU A 51 -11.76 1.45 -4.27
C LEU A 51 -10.52 0.63 -3.90
N LEU A 52 -9.92 0.90 -2.73
CA LEU A 52 -8.79 0.13 -2.21
C LEU A 52 -9.17 -1.34 -1.97
N LEU A 53 -10.39 -1.60 -1.47
CA LEU A 53 -10.90 -2.97 -1.30
C LEU A 53 -11.10 -3.67 -2.65
N CYS A 54 -11.71 -2.99 -3.63
CA CYS A 54 -11.91 -3.54 -4.96
C CYS A 54 -10.57 -3.89 -5.62
N ILE A 55 -9.57 -3.01 -5.54
CA ILE A 55 -8.23 -3.25 -6.08
C ILE A 55 -7.58 -4.47 -5.40
N ALA A 56 -7.61 -4.55 -4.06
CA ALA A 56 -7.07 -5.70 -3.33
C ALA A 56 -7.81 -7.01 -3.67
N THR A 57 -9.13 -6.94 -3.90
CA THR A 57 -9.93 -8.10 -4.29
C THR A 57 -9.54 -8.59 -5.68
N THR A 58 -9.40 -7.68 -6.64
CA THR A 58 -8.96 -8.02 -8.00
C THR A 58 -7.53 -8.58 -8.00
N HIS A 59 -6.63 -8.00 -7.20
CA HIS A 59 -5.27 -8.50 -7.04
C HIS A 59 -5.28 -9.97 -6.56
N LEU A 60 -6.01 -10.25 -5.47
CA LEU A 60 -6.15 -11.60 -4.94
C LEU A 60 -6.80 -12.60 -5.92
N ILE A 61 -7.80 -12.16 -6.69
CA ILE A 61 -8.45 -13.01 -7.72
C ILE A 61 -7.44 -13.35 -8.81
N ILE A 62 -6.64 -12.39 -9.26
CA ILE A 62 -5.59 -12.64 -10.28
C ILE A 62 -4.58 -13.65 -9.74
N ASP A 63 -4.16 -13.53 -8.48
CA ASP A 63 -3.23 -14.48 -7.86
C ASP A 63 -3.80 -15.89 -7.72
N LEU A 64 -5.08 -16.01 -7.38
CA LEU A 64 -5.78 -17.28 -7.37
C LEU A 64 -5.84 -17.91 -8.77
N ILE A 65 -6.18 -17.12 -9.80
CA ILE A 65 -6.23 -17.60 -11.20
C ILE A 65 -4.84 -18.07 -11.64
N ARG A 66 -3.79 -17.30 -11.38
CA ARG A 66 -2.40 -17.67 -11.71
C ARG A 66 -1.98 -18.95 -11.01
N ALA A 67 -2.36 -19.13 -9.75
CA ALA A 67 -2.08 -20.37 -9.02
C ALA A 67 -2.81 -21.57 -9.63
N LEU A 68 -4.09 -21.44 -10.00
CA LEU A 68 -4.83 -22.51 -10.67
C LEU A 68 -4.22 -22.84 -12.04
N GLU A 69 -3.85 -21.84 -12.83
CA GLU A 69 -3.21 -22.05 -14.13
C GLU A 69 -1.84 -22.72 -14.01
N ALA A 70 -1.02 -22.32 -13.03
CA ALA A 70 0.32 -22.87 -12.83
C ALA A 70 0.31 -24.29 -12.27
N PHE A 71 -0.54 -24.57 -11.27
CA PHE A 71 -0.52 -25.83 -10.52
C PHE A 71 -1.56 -26.86 -10.96
N VAL A 72 -2.60 -26.46 -11.69
CA VAL A 72 -3.64 -27.38 -12.17
C VAL A 72 -3.55 -27.52 -13.68
N SER A 73 -3.74 -26.42 -14.42
CA SER A 73 -3.84 -26.46 -15.88
C SER A 73 -2.49 -26.76 -16.56
N SER A 74 -1.42 -26.14 -16.06
CA SER A 74 -0.08 -26.21 -16.67
C SER A 74 0.87 -27.19 -15.99
N ALA A 75 0.38 -27.93 -15.00
CA ALA A 75 1.20 -28.84 -14.19
C ALA A 75 1.91 -29.91 -15.03
N HIS A 76 1.26 -30.39 -16.09
CA HIS A 76 1.78 -31.44 -16.97
C HIS A 76 2.35 -30.93 -18.30
N THR A 77 2.25 -29.63 -18.60
CA THR A 77 2.68 -29.06 -19.88
C THR A 77 4.03 -28.37 -19.76
N ILE A 78 4.06 -27.21 -19.11
CA ILE A 78 5.25 -26.37 -18.94
C ILE A 78 5.78 -26.38 -17.50
N GLY A 79 4.95 -26.75 -16.53
CA GLY A 79 5.26 -26.70 -15.10
C GLY A 79 5.17 -25.30 -14.50
N ALA A 80 4.98 -25.24 -13.18
CA ALA A 80 4.76 -23.99 -12.45
C ALA A 80 5.97 -23.04 -12.50
N ASP A 81 7.20 -23.55 -12.45
CA ASP A 81 8.42 -22.73 -12.52
C ASP A 81 8.49 -21.94 -13.85
N ALA A 82 8.22 -22.59 -14.98
CA ALA A 82 8.23 -21.94 -16.28
C ALA A 82 7.08 -20.93 -16.42
N TYR A 83 5.89 -21.26 -15.90
CA TYR A 83 4.75 -20.33 -15.91
C TYR A 83 5.07 -19.03 -15.15
N TYR A 84 5.57 -19.12 -13.92
CA TYR A 84 5.90 -17.95 -13.11
C TYR A 84 7.14 -17.19 -13.60
N SER A 85 8.03 -17.83 -14.37
CA SER A 85 9.16 -17.14 -15.00
C SER A 85 8.75 -16.16 -16.11
N ASN A 86 7.50 -16.26 -16.62
CA ASN A 86 6.98 -15.37 -17.65
C ASN A 86 6.44 -14.05 -17.07
N LEU A 87 7.35 -13.10 -16.86
CA LEU A 87 7.06 -11.76 -16.33
C LEU A 87 6.20 -10.90 -17.26
N ALA A 88 6.24 -11.15 -18.57
CA ALA A 88 5.45 -10.43 -19.57
C ALA A 88 4.01 -10.95 -19.70
N SER A 89 3.61 -11.93 -18.88
CA SER A 89 2.24 -12.45 -18.89
C SER A 89 1.24 -11.34 -18.51
N PRO A 90 0.10 -11.21 -19.24
CA PRO A 90 -0.84 -10.11 -19.01
C PRO A 90 -1.41 -10.10 -17.59
N LEU A 91 -1.54 -11.27 -16.96
CA LEU A 91 -1.97 -11.39 -15.57
C LEU A 91 -0.91 -10.84 -14.58
N GLU A 92 0.39 -11.07 -14.83
CA GLU A 92 1.47 -10.51 -13.99
C GLU A 92 1.55 -8.99 -14.14
N LEU A 93 1.41 -8.49 -15.36
CA LEU A 93 1.38 -7.05 -15.64
C LEU A 93 0.19 -6.37 -14.99
N ALA A 94 -1.01 -6.97 -15.10
CA ALA A 94 -2.22 -6.48 -14.44
C ALA A 94 -2.06 -6.47 -12.91
N LYS A 95 -1.54 -7.55 -12.34
CA LYS A 95 -1.22 -7.66 -10.91
C LYS A 95 -0.25 -6.56 -10.46
N THR A 96 0.86 -6.40 -11.16
CA THR A 96 1.88 -5.37 -10.85
C THR A 96 1.31 -3.96 -10.97
N ALA A 97 0.45 -3.71 -11.96
CA ALA A 97 -0.22 -2.43 -12.11
C ALA A 97 -1.17 -2.12 -10.94
N LEU A 98 -1.93 -3.12 -10.46
CA LEU A 98 -2.78 -2.99 -9.27
C LEU A 98 -1.94 -2.75 -8.01
N TYR A 99 -0.81 -3.46 -7.88
CA TYR A 99 0.17 -3.26 -6.83
C TYR A 99 0.70 -1.82 -6.77
N VAL A 100 0.98 -1.19 -7.91
CA VAL A 100 1.40 0.23 -7.98
C VAL A 100 0.23 1.18 -7.68
N THR A 101 -0.97 0.85 -8.16
CA THR A 101 -2.16 1.72 -8.05
C THR A 101 -2.66 1.83 -6.60
N GLN A 102 -2.58 0.74 -5.84
CA GLN A 102 -3.05 0.69 -4.45
C GLN A 102 -2.37 1.74 -3.53
N PRO A 103 -1.03 1.76 -3.37
CA PRO A 103 -0.35 2.78 -2.57
C PRO A 103 -0.49 4.17 -3.19
N PHE A 104 -0.55 4.30 -4.52
CA PHE A 104 -0.78 5.61 -5.16
C PHE A 104 -2.07 6.29 -4.65
N ILE A 105 -3.18 5.55 -4.58
CA ILE A 105 -4.45 6.08 -4.07
C ILE A 105 -4.34 6.42 -2.58
N ALA A 106 -3.70 5.56 -1.78
CA ALA A 106 -3.54 5.79 -0.35
C ALA A 106 -2.64 7.02 -0.07
N ASP A 107 -1.50 7.13 -0.76
CA ASP A 107 -0.56 8.24 -0.67
C ASP A 107 -1.19 9.56 -1.15
N ALA A 108 -2.04 9.52 -2.19
CA ALA A 108 -2.80 10.70 -2.64
C ALA A 108 -3.69 11.26 -1.51
N VAL A 109 -4.35 10.40 -0.74
CA VAL A 109 -5.16 10.83 0.40
C VAL A 109 -4.28 11.37 1.53
N LEU A 110 -3.10 10.81 1.77
CA LEU A 110 -2.14 11.33 2.76
C LEU A 110 -1.65 12.74 2.38
N VAL A 111 -1.26 12.94 1.12
CA VAL A 111 -0.84 14.25 0.60
C VAL A 111 -1.99 15.26 0.70
N TRP A 112 -3.21 14.88 0.33
CA TRP A 112 -4.40 15.72 0.47
C TRP A 112 -4.65 16.13 1.94
N ARG A 113 -4.56 15.17 2.88
CA ARG A 113 -4.70 15.45 4.31
C ARG A 113 -3.60 16.39 4.81
N CYS A 114 -2.37 16.20 4.36
CA CYS A 114 -1.25 17.08 4.70
C CYS A 114 -1.47 18.51 4.18
N TYR A 115 -1.95 18.65 2.94
CA TYR A 115 -2.31 19.94 2.34
C TYR A 115 -3.42 20.66 3.12
N VAL A 116 -4.50 19.96 3.46
CA VAL A 116 -5.62 20.53 4.22
C VAL A 116 -5.19 20.90 5.64
N SER A 117 -4.38 20.06 6.30
CA SER A 117 -3.86 20.32 7.65
C SER A 117 -2.96 21.57 7.70
N ASN A 118 -2.19 21.81 6.63
CA ASN A 118 -1.32 22.99 6.52
C ASN A 118 -2.04 24.24 5.96
N ASN A 119 -3.30 24.44 6.31
CA ASN A 119 -4.13 25.58 5.90
C ASN A 119 -4.16 25.80 4.38
N ARG A 120 -4.17 24.70 3.59
CA ARG A 120 -4.19 24.74 2.12
C ARG A 120 -2.98 25.46 1.49
N SER A 121 -1.84 25.46 2.17
CA SER A 121 -0.60 26.03 1.63
C SER A 121 -0.12 25.24 0.42
N LEU A 122 -0.02 25.92 -0.73
CA LEU A 122 0.53 25.35 -1.97
C LEU A 122 1.98 24.90 -1.82
N LEU A 123 2.72 25.46 -0.85
CA LEU A 123 4.10 25.10 -0.57
C LEU A 123 4.26 23.65 -0.09
N VAL A 124 3.21 23.04 0.47
CA VAL A 124 3.19 21.61 0.84
C VAL A 124 2.47 20.77 -0.21
N GLY A 125 1.39 21.30 -0.79
CA GLY A 125 0.61 20.58 -1.79
C GLY A 125 1.38 20.31 -3.09
N ILE A 126 2.04 21.33 -3.65
CA ILE A 126 2.74 21.20 -4.94
C ILE A 126 3.88 20.19 -4.86
N PRO A 127 4.83 20.26 -3.90
CA PRO A 127 5.89 19.26 -3.81
C PRO A 127 5.36 17.86 -3.55
N GLY A 128 4.34 17.72 -2.69
CA GLY A 128 3.71 16.41 -2.43
C GLY A 128 3.10 15.79 -3.68
N CYS A 129 2.40 16.58 -4.50
CA CYS A 129 1.84 16.12 -5.77
C CYS A 129 2.92 15.76 -6.79
N ILE A 130 4.02 16.54 -6.87
CA ILE A 130 5.14 16.23 -7.76
C ILE A 130 5.73 14.87 -7.39
N VAL A 131 6.06 14.66 -6.11
CA VAL A 131 6.66 13.40 -5.64
C VAL A 131 5.71 12.22 -5.86
N LEU A 132 4.40 12.40 -5.61
CA LEU A 132 3.38 11.38 -5.86
C LEU A 132 3.29 11.00 -7.34
N LEU A 133 3.27 11.98 -8.25
CA LEU A 133 3.20 11.74 -9.69
C LEU A 133 4.50 11.12 -10.22
N THR A 134 5.65 11.55 -9.71
CA THR A 134 6.94 10.91 -10.01
C THR A 134 6.93 9.45 -9.58
N ASN A 135 6.43 9.14 -8.37
CA ASN A 135 6.33 7.77 -7.88
C ASN A 135 5.38 6.90 -8.72
N ALA A 136 4.24 7.45 -9.13
CA ALA A 136 3.33 6.74 -10.04
C ALA A 136 3.99 6.46 -11.40
N ALA A 137 4.66 7.47 -11.97
CA ALA A 137 5.34 7.34 -13.25
C ALA A 137 6.45 6.28 -13.20
N THR A 138 7.26 6.24 -12.13
CA THR A 138 8.29 5.21 -11.97
C THR A 138 7.67 3.82 -11.84
N GLY A 139 6.60 3.67 -11.06
CA GLY A 139 5.90 2.39 -10.90
C GLY A 139 5.31 1.86 -12.22
N TYR A 140 4.59 2.69 -12.98
CA TYR A 140 4.03 2.27 -14.27
C TYR A 140 5.11 2.06 -15.35
N TYR A 141 6.22 2.78 -15.29
CA TYR A 141 7.36 2.51 -16.16
C TYR A 141 8.00 1.15 -15.88
N VAL A 142 8.02 0.71 -14.61
CA VAL A 142 8.44 -0.66 -14.27
C VAL A 142 7.49 -1.69 -14.89
N VAL A 143 6.16 -1.46 -14.83
CA VAL A 143 5.17 -2.34 -15.50
C VAL A 143 5.43 -2.42 -17.00
N TRP A 144 5.68 -1.29 -17.66
CA TRP A 144 6.04 -1.28 -19.08
C TRP A 144 7.40 -1.97 -19.34
N SER A 145 8.38 -1.81 -18.47
CA SER A 145 9.66 -2.50 -18.61
C SER A 145 9.52 -4.03 -18.45
N LEU A 146 8.54 -4.49 -17.67
CA LEU A 146 8.21 -5.91 -17.52
C LEU A 146 7.49 -6.47 -18.75
N SER A 147 6.68 -5.68 -19.47
CA SER A 147 6.03 -6.16 -20.71
C SER A 147 7.02 -6.40 -21.84
N GLU A 148 8.14 -5.68 -21.84
CA GLU A 148 9.21 -5.79 -22.82
C GLU A 148 10.31 -6.78 -22.37
N ALA A 149 10.13 -7.44 -21.23
CA ALA A 149 11.08 -8.39 -20.68
C ALA A 149 11.21 -9.64 -21.57
N GLY A 150 12.45 -9.98 -21.94
CA GLY A 150 12.76 -11.19 -22.69
C GLY A 150 12.77 -12.44 -21.80
N ILE A 151 12.74 -13.62 -22.43
CA ILE A 151 12.84 -14.91 -21.74
C ILE A 151 14.16 -14.97 -20.97
N GLY A 152 14.10 -15.19 -19.65
CA GLY A 152 15.26 -15.24 -18.75
C GLY A 152 15.59 -13.92 -18.05
N SER A 153 14.87 -12.83 -18.34
CA SER A 153 14.92 -11.61 -17.54
C SER A 153 14.26 -11.85 -16.18
N THR A 154 14.88 -11.32 -15.12
CA THR A 154 14.32 -11.35 -13.77
C THR A 154 13.96 -9.95 -13.31
N VAL A 155 13.04 -9.82 -12.35
CA VAL A 155 12.65 -8.53 -11.75
C VAL A 155 13.88 -7.77 -11.20
N TYR A 156 14.92 -8.48 -10.77
CA TYR A 156 16.17 -7.87 -10.28
C TYR A 156 17.03 -7.24 -11.38
N THR A 157 16.93 -7.78 -12.60
CA THR A 157 17.67 -7.27 -13.76
C THR A 157 16.91 -6.16 -14.48
N ILE A 158 15.59 -6.10 -14.31
CA ILE A 158 14.72 -5.14 -14.98
C ILE A 158 14.61 -3.89 -14.13
N ALA A 159 15.28 -2.83 -14.58
CA ALA A 159 15.21 -1.50 -14.00
C ALA A 159 15.34 -1.44 -12.45
N PRO A 160 16.38 -2.04 -11.85
CA PRO A 160 16.53 -2.11 -10.38
C PRO A 160 16.58 -0.73 -9.71
N GLY A 161 17.14 0.27 -10.39
CA GLY A 161 17.15 1.65 -9.92
C GLY A 161 15.75 2.26 -9.83
N LEU A 162 14.84 1.94 -10.75
CA LEU A 162 13.47 2.45 -10.74
C LEU A 162 12.62 1.79 -9.66
N ILE A 163 12.79 0.48 -9.45
CA ILE A 163 12.13 -0.25 -8.36
C ILE A 163 12.56 0.30 -7.00
N THR A 164 13.87 0.49 -6.81
CA THR A 164 14.41 1.11 -5.59
C THR A 164 13.88 2.53 -5.41
N THR A 165 13.80 3.31 -6.49
CA THR A 165 13.24 4.67 -6.45
C THR A 165 11.76 4.65 -6.06
N PHE A 166 10.96 3.72 -6.58
CA PHE A 166 9.55 3.56 -6.21
C PHE A 166 9.38 3.28 -4.70
N TYR A 167 10.11 2.31 -4.15
CA TYR A 167 10.03 1.99 -2.71
C TYR A 167 10.50 3.13 -1.82
N THR A 168 11.59 3.79 -2.20
CA THR A 168 12.12 4.93 -1.43
C THR A 168 11.19 6.14 -1.47
N LEU A 169 10.60 6.46 -2.63
CA LEU A 169 9.67 7.57 -2.77
C LEU A 169 8.38 7.34 -1.99
N THR A 170 7.75 6.16 -2.08
CA THR A 170 6.52 5.91 -1.30
C THR A 170 6.78 5.95 0.21
N MET A 171 7.91 5.40 0.67
CA MET A 171 8.33 5.50 2.07
C MET A 171 8.54 6.97 2.49
N LEU A 172 9.20 7.76 1.64
CA LEU A 172 9.45 9.18 1.90
C LEU A 172 8.14 9.98 1.98
N ILE A 173 7.20 9.77 1.04
CA ILE A 173 5.88 10.41 1.05
C ILE A 173 5.18 10.12 2.37
N ASN A 174 5.14 8.84 2.78
CA ASN A 174 4.45 8.42 3.99
C ASN A 174 5.08 9.05 5.25
N VAL A 175 6.41 8.99 5.38
CA VAL A 175 7.12 9.54 6.55
C VAL A 175 6.97 11.05 6.64
N ILE A 176 7.16 11.78 5.52
CA ILE A 176 7.03 13.24 5.49
C ILE A 176 5.59 13.65 5.81
N CYS A 177 4.59 13.05 5.16
CA CYS A 177 3.19 13.39 5.40
C CYS A 177 2.78 13.09 6.84
N THR A 178 3.14 11.92 7.37
CA THR A 178 2.82 11.53 8.75
C THR A 178 3.47 12.48 9.76
N THR A 179 4.74 12.84 9.54
CA THR A 179 5.47 13.76 10.42
C THR A 179 4.86 15.16 10.39
N LEU A 180 4.56 15.69 9.19
CA LEU A 180 3.96 17.02 9.03
C LEU A 180 2.55 17.08 9.64
N ILE A 181 1.71 16.06 9.41
CA ILE A 181 0.37 15.98 9.99
C ILE A 181 0.47 15.95 11.52
N SER A 182 1.33 15.09 12.07
CA SER A 182 1.54 14.96 13.51
C SER A 182 2.04 16.27 14.14
N TRP A 183 3.05 16.89 13.53
CA TRP A 183 3.58 18.18 13.97
C TRP A 183 2.52 19.29 13.97
N ARG A 184 1.68 19.33 12.92
CA ARG A 184 0.66 20.35 12.78
C ARG A 184 -0.46 20.17 13.81
N ILE A 185 -0.89 18.94 14.07
CA ILE A 185 -1.86 18.61 15.13
C ILE A 185 -1.32 19.06 16.49
N TYR A 186 -0.06 18.73 16.78
CA TYR A 186 0.62 19.15 18.01
C TYR A 186 0.65 20.68 18.17
N ARG A 187 1.02 21.42 17.11
CA ARG A 187 1.11 22.89 17.15
C ARG A 187 -0.26 23.56 17.24
N SER A 188 -1.27 23.06 16.53
CA SER A 188 -2.57 23.73 16.42
C SER A 188 -3.41 23.62 17.70
N ARG A 189 -3.22 22.58 18.51
CA ARG A 189 -4.00 22.36 19.74
C ARG A 189 -3.26 22.69 21.03
N ARG A 190 -1.95 22.97 20.97
CA ARG A 190 -1.22 23.64 22.07
C ARG A 190 -1.77 25.04 22.42
N SER A 191 -2.56 25.63 21.52
CA SER A 191 -3.24 26.92 21.72
C SER A 191 -4.61 26.80 22.39
N ILE A 192 -5.14 25.59 22.60
CA ILE A 192 -6.43 25.34 23.25
C ILE A 192 -6.16 24.89 24.69
N SER A 193 -6.97 25.39 25.63
CA SER A 193 -6.79 25.26 27.09
C SER A 193 -6.82 23.82 27.64
N ASP A 194 -7.23 22.85 26.83
CA ASP A 194 -7.22 21.42 27.20
C ASP A 194 -5.81 20.87 26.91
N GLY A 195 -5.07 20.58 27.98
CA GLY A 195 -3.63 20.30 27.94
C GLY A 195 -3.17 19.17 27.01
N PRO A 196 -1.83 19.02 26.83
CA PRO A 196 -1.21 18.10 25.86
C PRO A 196 -1.57 16.62 26.03
N ALA A 197 -2.14 16.21 27.18
CA ALA A 197 -2.50 14.83 27.50
C ALA A 197 -3.62 14.26 26.60
N ALA A 198 -4.58 15.08 26.15
CA ALA A 198 -5.67 14.62 25.29
C ALA A 198 -5.24 14.37 23.83
N LEU A 199 -4.09 14.90 23.42
CA LEU A 199 -3.58 14.82 22.04
C LEU A 199 -2.62 13.67 21.81
N LEU A 200 -1.98 13.21 22.89
CA LEU A 200 -0.95 12.20 22.86
C LEU A 200 -1.45 10.88 22.23
N PRO A 201 -2.67 10.37 22.54
CA PRO A 201 -3.14 9.12 21.93
C PRO A 201 -3.30 9.22 20.41
N VAL A 202 -3.87 10.32 19.89
CA VAL A 202 -4.08 10.51 18.45
C VAL A 202 -2.74 10.62 17.71
N LEU A 203 -1.76 11.32 18.29
CA LEU A 203 -0.43 11.49 17.72
C LEU A 203 0.36 10.18 17.70
N ILE A 204 0.40 9.45 18.82
CA ILE A 204 1.07 8.15 18.92
C ILE A 204 0.57 7.23 17.83
N VAL A 205 -0.74 7.19 17.65
CA VAL A 205 -1.39 6.25 16.76
C VAL A 205 -1.21 6.60 15.27
N MET A 206 -1.16 7.89 14.93
CA MET A 206 -0.77 8.31 13.58
C MET A 206 0.68 7.93 13.26
N VAL A 207 1.58 8.12 14.23
CA VAL A 207 2.99 7.73 14.10
C VAL A 207 3.13 6.21 14.00
N GLU A 208 2.38 5.45 14.79
CA GLU A 208 2.39 3.98 14.78
C GLU A 208 1.94 3.44 13.42
N SER A 209 0.82 3.94 12.88
CA SER A 209 0.31 3.52 11.56
C SER A 209 1.26 3.90 10.42
N GLY A 210 1.89 5.08 10.48
CA GLY A 210 2.91 5.49 9.52
C GLY A 210 4.19 4.66 9.63
N ALA A 211 4.61 4.31 10.85
CA ALA A 211 5.75 3.44 11.08
C ALA A 211 5.49 2.03 10.52
N LEU A 212 4.29 1.47 10.73
CA LEU A 212 3.91 0.17 10.14
C LEU A 212 4.01 0.18 8.61
N TYR A 213 3.58 1.26 7.95
CA TYR A 213 3.75 1.41 6.50
C TYR A 213 5.23 1.44 6.11
N ALA A 214 6.01 2.32 6.75
CA ALA A 214 7.42 2.51 6.44
C ALA A 214 8.24 1.24 6.66
N ILE A 215 7.96 0.48 7.73
CA ILE A 215 8.59 -0.81 8.01
C ILE A 215 8.22 -1.84 6.96
N SER A 216 6.96 -1.89 6.52
CA SER A 216 6.50 -2.84 5.50
C SER A 216 7.19 -2.58 4.15
N VAL A 217 7.28 -1.32 3.73
CA VAL A 217 7.99 -0.92 2.50
C VAL A 217 9.50 -1.13 2.63
N LEU A 218 10.08 -0.86 3.81
CA LEU A 218 11.49 -1.13 4.04
C LEU A 218 11.81 -2.62 3.98
N ALA A 219 10.96 -3.47 4.55
CA ALA A 219 11.09 -4.93 4.47
C ALA A 219 11.03 -5.42 3.02
N LEU A 220 10.11 -4.86 2.21
CA LEU A 220 10.03 -5.09 0.77
C LEU A 220 11.31 -4.68 0.04
N LEU A 221 11.82 -3.48 0.32
CA LEU A 221 13.05 -2.97 -0.29
C LEU A 221 14.24 -3.87 0.05
N LEU A 222 14.38 -4.30 1.30
CA LEU A 222 15.43 -5.21 1.73
C LEU A 222 15.28 -6.58 1.05
N ALA A 223 14.07 -7.13 0.96
CA ALA A 223 13.81 -8.38 0.25
C ALA A 223 14.22 -8.28 -1.23
N PHE A 224 13.91 -7.16 -1.88
CA PHE A 224 14.34 -6.88 -3.26
C PHE A 224 15.87 -6.81 -3.38
N LEU A 225 16.54 -6.05 -2.51
CA LEU A 225 18.00 -5.88 -2.55
C LEU A 225 18.77 -7.17 -2.26
N THR A 226 18.20 -8.08 -1.47
CA THR A 226 18.82 -9.40 -1.20
C THR A 226 18.71 -10.37 -2.38
N GLY A 227 17.98 -10.03 -3.45
CA GLY A 227 17.83 -10.92 -4.61
C GLY A 227 17.04 -12.20 -4.32
N SER A 228 16.32 -12.25 -3.19
CA SER A 228 15.62 -13.46 -2.75
C SER A 228 14.20 -13.51 -3.30
N ASN A 229 13.77 -14.70 -3.72
CA ASN A 229 12.37 -14.98 -4.12
C ASN A 229 11.35 -14.72 -2.99
N GLY A 230 11.81 -14.42 -1.75
CA GLY A 230 10.95 -13.89 -0.68
C GLY A 230 10.28 -12.54 -1.01
N GLN A 231 10.73 -11.84 -2.06
CA GLN A 231 10.08 -10.61 -2.52
C GLN A 231 8.64 -10.83 -3.02
N TYR A 232 8.34 -11.97 -3.66
CA TYR A 232 7.02 -12.21 -4.25
C TYR A 232 5.93 -12.30 -3.17
N PRO A 233 6.11 -13.10 -2.10
CA PRO A 233 5.20 -13.04 -0.94
C PRO A 233 5.07 -11.65 -0.34
N ALA A 234 6.18 -10.93 -0.18
CA ALA A 234 6.14 -9.61 0.42
C ALA A 234 5.34 -8.62 -0.46
N MET A 235 5.48 -8.72 -1.78
CA MET A 235 4.78 -7.88 -2.75
C MET A 235 3.27 -8.13 -2.70
N ASP A 236 2.86 -9.39 -2.61
CA ASP A 236 1.45 -9.79 -2.65
C ASP A 236 0.70 -9.40 -1.38
N ILE A 237 1.39 -9.34 -0.23
CA ILE A 237 0.80 -8.94 1.04
C ILE A 237 0.69 -7.40 1.16
N ALA A 238 1.45 -6.64 0.38
CA ALA A 238 1.46 -5.19 0.51
C ALA A 238 0.12 -4.50 0.17
N PRO A 239 -0.58 -4.85 -0.93
CA PRO A 239 -1.88 -4.24 -1.22
C PRO A 239 -2.92 -4.33 -0.08
N PRO A 240 -3.13 -5.48 0.59
CA PRO A 240 -4.00 -5.52 1.75
C PRO A 240 -3.41 -4.78 2.96
N ILE A 241 -2.09 -4.77 3.20
CA ILE A 241 -1.47 -3.95 4.26
C ILE A 241 -1.77 -2.46 4.08
N VAL A 242 -1.65 -1.93 2.87
CA VAL A 242 -1.98 -0.52 2.57
C VAL A 242 -3.44 -0.23 2.95
N GLY A 243 -4.35 -1.13 2.58
CA GLY A 243 -5.76 -1.05 2.93
C GLY A 243 -6.01 -1.08 4.45
N ILE A 244 -5.34 -1.99 5.16
CA ILE A 244 -5.40 -2.10 6.63
C ILE A 244 -4.99 -0.79 7.28
N ILE A 245 -3.84 -0.25 6.89
CA ILE A 245 -3.30 1.00 7.46
C ILE A 245 -4.26 2.16 7.18
N PHE A 246 -4.82 2.24 5.97
CA PHE A 246 -5.82 3.24 5.63
C PHE A 246 -7.05 3.18 6.55
N CYS A 247 -7.60 1.98 6.79
CA CYS A 247 -8.73 1.77 7.70
C CYS A 247 -8.36 2.08 9.16
N LEU A 248 -7.19 1.64 9.63
CA LEU A 248 -6.72 1.89 10.99
C LEU A 248 -6.66 3.39 11.28
N VAL A 249 -6.02 4.17 10.41
CA VAL A 249 -5.92 5.63 10.58
C VAL A 249 -7.31 6.27 10.73
N ILE A 250 -8.32 5.77 10.01
CA ILE A 250 -9.68 6.30 10.09
C ILE A 250 -10.37 5.92 11.41
N LEU A 251 -10.31 4.64 11.78
CA LEU A 251 -10.92 4.12 13.00
C LEU A 251 -10.30 4.75 14.25
N GLN A 252 -8.98 4.89 14.27
CA GLN A 252 -8.22 5.44 15.39
C GLN A 252 -8.57 6.91 15.65
N VAL A 253 -8.68 7.73 14.60
CA VAL A 253 -9.13 9.12 14.71
C VAL A 253 -10.57 9.20 15.24
N HIS A 254 -11.43 8.24 14.92
CA HIS A 254 -12.79 8.22 15.44
C HIS A 254 -12.86 7.85 16.93
N PHE A 255 -12.25 6.74 17.34
CA PHE A 255 -12.38 6.23 18.71
C PHE A 255 -11.62 7.07 19.74
N HIS A 256 -10.45 7.63 19.41
CA HIS A 256 -9.67 8.42 20.37
C HIS A 256 -10.17 9.86 20.53
N VAL A 257 -10.85 10.41 19.52
CA VAL A 257 -11.50 11.73 19.63
C VAL A 257 -12.87 11.61 20.30
N GLY A 258 -13.53 10.44 20.22
CA GLY A 258 -14.83 10.19 20.83
C GLY A 258 -14.80 9.84 22.33
N ASN A 259 -13.62 9.70 22.94
CA ASN A 259 -13.46 9.29 24.34
C ASN A 259 -13.19 10.47 25.30
N ASN A 260 -13.38 11.71 24.85
CA ASN A 260 -13.43 12.86 25.75
C ASN A 260 -14.90 13.08 26.17
N PRO A 261 -15.27 12.84 27.45
CA PRO A 261 -16.58 13.21 27.96
C PRO A 261 -16.81 14.73 27.95
#